data_AF-A0A820AF54-F1
#
_entry.id   AF-A0A820AF54-F1
#
_cell.length_a   1.000
_cell.length_b   1.000
_cell.length_c   1.000
_cell.angle_alpha   90.00
_cell.angle_beta   90.00
_cell.angle_gamma   90.00
#
_symmetry.space_group_name_H-M   'P 1'
#
loop_
_entity.id
_entity.type
_entity.pdbx_description
1 polymer ?
#
loop_
_entity_poly.entity_id
_entity_poly.type
_entity_poly.pdbx_seq_one_letter_code
_entity_poly.pdbx_strand_id
1 'polypeptide(L)'
;MTRCVCASDPYCKIPAVIYDLYYKQEANNNSLIYNISGWIRGCLAIDSLLLSTLQCLYEDSDCFPLLLSYIRKYENSGQPSLIIQPLVYNPMSRFSPNATVSTMFKEMMIEQWNRSSSYQSFYESCAPIYCTYSKKIRTENFGGVVIKLIATTGGIVALLRIVTPYLIKFIVRLLTICKKKKQHQPRERVHRSCIDRMGIMIRKLIKLLSTKLIELNVFSTRDFGSNTDQITAKRYGRWATRLYIILFLICLIILIFYTTIQPHSLTKTFDQPSFIRYTHLKKTYGNKLKCSCSKIASTYDRFVEIKPEFHSICSSEFISEQWRIGITNGLVSNLSIYSQKDYRRFISAHIQYLQGLCRLSQQSVNNAVNESLTSLLVTTELLSAQNFYSHLNNSIEQSKSNAPILFSRLLFITRTVNHGNAFISTYGTNFEYISLVTKTMGSYAYTEGMIYDNECSCGLYSNCTTQATFVDENTSKIIPVKGLKTGCTPSESFRLSTLECFYDQSCLDLIQKYTNYHNSSTPLSTNS
;
A
#
# COMPACT_ATOMS: atom_id res chain seq x y z
N MET A 1 7.54 -24.10 -40.42
CA MET A 1 7.37 -23.86 -38.97
C MET A 1 7.94 -25.06 -38.22
N THR A 2 8.90 -24.83 -37.32
CA THR A 2 9.39 -25.85 -36.39
C THR A 2 8.20 -26.43 -35.62
N ARG A 3 7.94 -27.73 -35.78
CA ARG A 3 6.82 -28.40 -35.08
C ARG A 3 7.15 -28.44 -33.60
N CYS A 4 6.34 -27.77 -32.80
CA CYS A 4 6.44 -27.82 -31.35
C CYS A 4 5.91 -29.16 -30.86
N VAL A 5 6.79 -30.06 -30.39
CA VAL A 5 6.42 -31.40 -29.93
C VAL A 5 6.89 -31.56 -28.49
N CYS A 6 5.92 -31.58 -27.57
CA CYS A 6 6.17 -31.59 -26.13
C CYS A 6 6.81 -32.87 -25.59
N ALA A 7 6.71 -33.96 -26.35
CA ALA A 7 7.42 -35.20 -26.03
C ALA A 7 8.94 -35.10 -26.28
N SER A 8 9.39 -34.20 -27.15
CA SER A 8 10.82 -34.02 -27.47
C SER A 8 11.44 -32.76 -26.87
N ASP A 9 10.63 -31.71 -26.63
CA ASP A 9 11.08 -30.49 -25.97
C ASP A 9 9.98 -29.99 -25.01
N PRO A 10 10.16 -30.15 -23.68
CA PRO A 10 9.16 -29.75 -22.69
C PRO A 10 9.03 -28.23 -22.54
N TYR A 11 9.99 -27.44 -23.06
CA TYR A 11 9.97 -25.97 -23.00
C TYR A 11 9.43 -25.31 -24.26
N CYS A 12 9.01 -26.12 -25.24
CA CYS A 12 8.52 -25.59 -26.48
C CYS A 12 7.18 -24.85 -26.31
N LYS A 13 7.05 -23.73 -27.02
CA LYS A 13 5.93 -22.79 -26.91
C LYS A 13 5.66 -22.07 -28.22
N ILE A 14 4.40 -21.75 -28.47
CA ILE A 14 3.89 -21.07 -29.67
C ILE A 14 2.77 -20.09 -29.29
N PRO A 15 2.49 -19.04 -30.09
CA PRO A 15 1.32 -18.18 -29.86
C PRO A 15 0.01 -18.97 -29.88
N ALA A 16 -0.96 -18.56 -29.06
CA ALA A 16 -2.29 -19.17 -29.08
C ALA A 16 -3.11 -18.65 -30.27
N VAL A 17 -3.59 -19.57 -31.10
CA VAL A 17 -4.23 -19.26 -32.38
C VAL A 17 -5.56 -20.00 -32.50
N ILE A 18 -6.56 -19.32 -33.07
CA ILE A 18 -7.81 -19.93 -33.55
C ILE A 18 -7.60 -20.36 -35.01
N TYR A 19 -7.88 -21.62 -35.32
CA TYR A 19 -7.78 -22.19 -36.67
C TYR A 19 -9.17 -22.43 -37.26
N ASP A 20 -9.28 -22.33 -38.59
CA ASP A 20 -10.47 -22.78 -39.30
C ASP A 20 -10.48 -24.30 -39.39
N LEU A 21 -11.48 -24.94 -38.81
CA LEU A 21 -11.69 -26.39 -38.89
C LEU A 21 -12.88 -26.66 -39.82
N TYR A 22 -12.77 -26.30 -41.09
CA TYR A 22 -13.69 -26.84 -42.08
C TYR A 22 -13.30 -28.28 -42.41
N TYR A 23 -14.21 -29.20 -42.09
CA TYR A 23 -14.21 -30.62 -42.44
C TYR A 23 -13.69 -30.84 -43.87
N LYS A 24 -12.44 -31.31 -44.01
CA LYS A 24 -12.10 -32.38 -44.96
C LYS A 24 -10.73 -32.97 -44.62
N GLN A 25 -10.75 -34.29 -44.67
CA GLN A 25 -9.68 -35.23 -44.51
C GLN A 25 -8.67 -35.06 -45.66
N GLU A 26 -7.88 -33.99 -45.64
CA GLU A 26 -6.65 -33.88 -46.43
C GLU A 26 -5.73 -32.80 -45.83
N ALA A 27 -4.51 -33.21 -45.54
CA ALA A 27 -3.50 -32.41 -44.88
C ALA A 27 -3.08 -31.19 -45.72
N ASN A 28 -3.10 -29.99 -45.14
CA ASN A 28 -1.92 -29.15 -44.89
C ASN A 28 -2.15 -27.62 -44.85
N ASN A 29 -3.35 -27.10 -45.04
CA ASN A 29 -3.56 -25.64 -44.91
C ASN A 29 -4.69 -25.31 -43.93
N ASN A 30 -4.39 -25.40 -42.63
CA ASN A 30 -5.17 -24.67 -41.63
C ASN A 30 -4.88 -23.18 -41.81
N SER A 31 -5.80 -22.42 -42.40
CA SER A 31 -5.69 -20.96 -42.42
C SER A 31 -5.78 -20.44 -40.98
N LEU A 32 -4.74 -19.70 -40.57
CA LEU A 32 -4.72 -18.99 -39.29
C LEU A 32 -5.83 -17.94 -39.31
N ILE A 33 -6.84 -18.07 -38.45
CA ILE A 33 -7.97 -17.12 -38.40
C ILE A 33 -7.62 -15.91 -37.54
N TYR A 34 -7.12 -16.15 -36.32
CA TYR A 34 -6.86 -15.07 -35.37
C TYR A 34 -5.79 -15.47 -34.34
N ASN A 35 -4.84 -14.57 -34.11
CA ASN A 35 -3.87 -14.70 -33.03
C ASN A 35 -4.43 -14.02 -31.78
N ILE A 36 -4.59 -14.77 -30.69
CA ILE A 36 -5.12 -14.21 -29.45
C ILE A 36 -4.00 -13.42 -28.79
N SER A 37 -4.07 -12.10 -28.89
CA SER A 37 -3.04 -11.19 -28.38
C SER A 37 -2.72 -11.46 -26.91
N GLY A 38 -1.44 -11.73 -26.65
CA GLY A 38 -0.95 -12.01 -25.30
C GLY A 38 -1.14 -13.45 -24.83
N TRP A 39 -1.78 -14.35 -25.58
CA TRP A 39 -1.88 -15.76 -25.20
C TRP A 39 -0.79 -16.62 -25.84
N ILE A 40 -0.21 -17.50 -25.04
CA ILE A 40 0.85 -18.44 -25.39
C ILE A 40 0.34 -19.86 -25.09
N ARG A 41 0.61 -20.79 -26.00
CA ARG A 41 0.44 -22.23 -25.81
C ARG A 41 1.82 -22.85 -25.57
N GLY A 42 2.03 -23.38 -24.38
CA GLY A 42 3.17 -24.20 -24.01
C GLY A 42 2.79 -25.68 -23.90
N CYS A 43 3.76 -26.50 -23.48
CA CYS A 43 3.57 -27.93 -23.34
C CYS A 43 2.71 -28.36 -22.17
N LEU A 44 2.65 -27.52 -21.14
CA LEU A 44 1.67 -27.64 -20.07
C LEU A 44 0.67 -26.47 -20.13
N ALA A 45 -0.54 -26.72 -19.65
CA ALA A 45 -1.53 -25.65 -19.49
C ALA A 45 -1.03 -24.52 -18.56
N ILE A 46 -0.17 -24.86 -17.59
CA ILE A 46 0.44 -23.86 -16.70
C ILE A 46 1.50 -23.01 -17.39
N ASP A 47 2.34 -23.61 -18.24
CA ASP A 47 3.31 -22.85 -19.02
C ASP A 47 2.59 -21.93 -19.99
N SER A 48 1.50 -22.43 -20.59
CA SER A 48 0.60 -21.62 -21.41
C SER A 48 0.07 -20.42 -20.63
N LEU A 49 -0.51 -20.63 -19.45
CA LEU A 49 -1.08 -19.57 -18.62
C LEU A 49 -0.03 -18.58 -18.09
N LEU A 50 1.10 -19.07 -17.57
CA LEU A 50 2.17 -18.24 -16.98
C LEU A 50 2.86 -17.36 -18.02
N LEU A 51 2.91 -17.82 -19.27
CA LEU A 51 3.48 -17.07 -20.39
C LEU A 51 2.45 -16.17 -21.09
N SER A 52 1.16 -16.29 -20.72
CA SER A 52 0.04 -15.53 -21.30
C SER A 52 -0.37 -14.31 -20.46
N THR A 53 -1.07 -13.36 -21.08
CA THR A 53 -1.70 -12.21 -20.43
C THR A 53 -3.23 -12.35 -20.41
N LEU A 54 -3.88 -11.81 -19.37
CA LEU A 54 -5.35 -11.85 -19.22
C LEU A 54 -6.06 -10.71 -19.96
N GLN A 55 -5.34 -9.97 -20.81
CA GLN A 55 -5.82 -8.77 -21.50
C GLN A 55 -7.09 -9.02 -22.32
N CYS A 56 -7.32 -10.24 -22.81
CA CYS A 56 -8.48 -10.60 -23.62
C CYS A 56 -9.79 -10.83 -22.81
N LEU A 57 -9.74 -10.91 -21.48
CA LEU A 57 -10.89 -11.34 -20.65
C LEU A 57 -11.59 -10.21 -19.89
N TYR A 58 -11.11 -8.98 -20.02
CA TYR A 58 -11.72 -7.81 -19.40
C TYR A 58 -12.77 -7.19 -20.34
N GLU A 59 -13.78 -6.54 -19.73
CA GLU A 59 -14.91 -5.93 -20.43
C GLU A 59 -14.50 -4.84 -21.43
N ASP A 60 -13.37 -4.18 -21.18
CA ASP A 60 -12.77 -3.12 -22.00
C ASP A 60 -11.84 -3.65 -23.12
N SER A 61 -11.80 -4.97 -23.34
CA SER A 61 -10.96 -5.60 -24.36
C SER A 61 -11.70 -5.95 -25.64
N ASP A 62 -11.23 -5.44 -26.78
CA ASP A 62 -11.77 -5.78 -28.11
C ASP A 62 -11.63 -7.28 -28.46
N CYS A 63 -10.76 -8.00 -27.75
CA CYS A 63 -10.55 -9.43 -27.91
C CYS A 63 -11.68 -10.27 -27.31
N PHE A 64 -12.32 -9.81 -26.23
CA PHE A 64 -13.36 -10.55 -25.52
C PHE A 64 -14.60 -10.83 -26.38
N PRO A 65 -15.19 -9.83 -27.09
CA PRO A 65 -16.34 -10.06 -27.97
C PRO A 65 -16.00 -10.99 -29.15
N LEU A 66 -14.78 -10.88 -29.68
CA LEU A 66 -14.33 -11.70 -30.80
C LEU A 66 -14.17 -13.17 -30.38
N LEU A 67 -13.52 -13.41 -29.24
CA LEU A 67 -13.38 -14.75 -28.66
C LEU A 67 -14.77 -15.38 -28.40
N LEU A 68 -15.69 -14.60 -27.84
CA LEU A 68 -17.05 -15.05 -27.57
C LEU A 68 -17.83 -15.41 -28.85
N SER A 69 -17.59 -14.68 -29.94
CA SER A 69 -18.21 -14.97 -31.24
C SER A 69 -17.78 -16.32 -31.82
N TYR A 70 -16.52 -16.71 -31.65
CA TYR A 70 -16.02 -18.02 -32.08
C TYR A 70 -16.54 -19.14 -31.19
N ILE A 71 -16.57 -18.95 -29.87
CA ILE A 71 -17.12 -19.93 -28.92
C ILE A 71 -18.60 -20.22 -29.26
N ARG A 72 -19.40 -19.18 -29.51
CA ARG A 72 -20.83 -19.31 -29.87
C ARG A 72 -21.05 -19.96 -31.24
N LYS A 73 -20.13 -19.83 -32.19
CA LYS A 73 -20.24 -20.47 -33.51
C LYS A 73 -20.17 -22.02 -33.43
N TYR A 74 -19.58 -22.56 -32.37
CA TYR A 74 -19.45 -24.01 -32.13
C TYR A 74 -20.52 -24.58 -31.18
N GLU A 75 -21.38 -23.75 -30.58
CA GLU A 75 -22.56 -24.23 -29.84
C GLU A 75 -23.62 -24.71 -30.85
N ASN A 76 -23.68 -26.02 -31.09
CA ASN A 76 -24.78 -26.62 -31.84
C ASN A 76 -26.11 -26.42 -31.11
N SER A 77 -27.14 -26.10 -31.87
CA SER A 77 -28.54 -25.92 -31.47
C SER A 77 -29.07 -27.07 -30.61
N GLY A 78 -29.10 -26.88 -29.28
CA GLY A 78 -29.67 -27.85 -28.34
C GLY A 78 -29.32 -27.64 -26.87
N GLN A 79 -28.23 -26.92 -26.55
CA GLN A 79 -27.84 -26.63 -25.17
C GLN A 79 -28.15 -25.17 -24.77
N PRO A 80 -28.43 -24.89 -23.48
CA PRO A 80 -28.65 -23.53 -23.01
C PRO A 80 -27.38 -22.70 -23.21
N SER A 81 -27.52 -21.57 -23.88
CA SER A 81 -26.45 -20.66 -24.27
C SER A 81 -25.56 -20.28 -23.07
N LEU A 82 -24.24 -20.48 -23.19
CA LEU A 82 -23.27 -20.08 -22.15
C LEU A 82 -23.37 -18.56 -21.91
N ILE A 83 -23.92 -18.15 -20.76
CA ILE A 83 -23.91 -16.74 -20.34
C ILE A 83 -22.54 -16.45 -19.71
N ILE A 84 -21.54 -16.17 -20.56
CA ILE A 84 -20.21 -15.72 -20.12
C ILE A 84 -20.29 -14.21 -19.84
N GLN A 85 -20.21 -13.82 -18.57
CA GLN A 85 -20.20 -12.42 -18.13
C GLN A 85 -18.77 -11.96 -17.80
N PRO A 86 -18.42 -10.68 -18.08
CA PRO A 86 -17.21 -10.05 -17.57
C PRO A 86 -17.29 -9.85 -16.03
N LEU A 87 -16.18 -9.49 -15.38
CA LEU A 87 -15.98 -9.71 -13.93
C LEU A 87 -16.56 -8.61 -13.00
N VAL A 88 -17.65 -8.92 -12.29
CA VAL A 88 -18.35 -8.01 -11.33
C VAL A 88 -18.60 -8.68 -9.96
N TYR A 89 -18.90 -7.90 -8.90
CA TYR A 89 -18.94 -8.30 -7.48
C TYR A 89 -19.85 -7.38 -6.62
N ASN A 90 -20.37 -7.84 -5.46
CA ASN A 90 -20.41 -7.17 -4.12
C ASN A 90 -21.19 -8.03 -3.04
N PRO A 91 -21.98 -7.56 -2.02
CA PRO A 91 -21.86 -8.12 -0.64
C PRO A 91 -23.14 -8.58 0.13
N MET A 92 -22.96 -8.92 1.41
CA MET A 92 -23.90 -9.03 2.55
C MET A 92 -24.52 -10.40 2.87
N SER A 93 -23.76 -11.46 2.63
CA SER A 93 -23.26 -12.24 3.78
C SER A 93 -21.79 -12.59 3.52
N ARG A 94 -21.13 -13.21 4.50
CA ARG A 94 -19.81 -13.83 4.35
C ARG A 94 -19.97 -15.34 4.16
N PHE A 95 -20.62 -16.00 5.13
CA PHE A 95 -20.93 -17.43 5.11
C PHE A 95 -22.40 -17.70 5.50
N SER A 96 -22.73 -18.98 5.49
CA SER A 96 -23.86 -19.66 6.17
C SER A 96 -23.53 -21.16 6.17
N PRO A 97 -24.31 -22.04 6.83
CA PRO A 97 -24.09 -23.49 6.77
C PRO A 97 -24.17 -24.07 5.35
N ASN A 98 -24.97 -23.43 4.49
CA ASN A 98 -25.13 -23.79 3.08
C ASN A 98 -24.15 -23.02 2.18
N ALA A 99 -23.24 -22.22 2.75
CA ALA A 99 -22.17 -21.62 1.98
C ALA A 99 -21.29 -22.72 1.42
N THR A 100 -20.92 -22.58 0.15
CA THR A 100 -20.02 -23.54 -0.47
C THR A 100 -18.67 -23.49 0.25
N VAL A 101 -17.99 -24.63 0.30
CA VAL A 101 -16.60 -24.71 0.76
C VAL A 101 -15.73 -23.73 -0.04
N SER A 102 -16.05 -23.48 -1.31
CA SER A 102 -15.39 -22.44 -2.12
C SER A 102 -15.46 -21.04 -1.52
N THR A 103 -16.58 -20.70 -0.88
CA THR A 103 -16.78 -19.39 -0.26
C THR A 103 -15.93 -19.27 0.98
N MET A 104 -15.93 -20.31 1.83
CA MET A 104 -15.10 -20.36 3.03
C MET A 104 -13.61 -20.37 2.69
N PHE A 105 -13.25 -21.07 1.61
CA PHE A 105 -11.91 -21.11 1.06
C PHE A 105 -11.36 -19.73 0.65
N LYS A 106 -12.17 -18.89 -0.01
CA LYS A 106 -11.79 -17.52 -0.40
C LYS A 106 -11.45 -16.63 0.79
N GLU A 107 -11.90 -17.02 1.98
CA GLU A 107 -11.76 -16.32 3.25
C GLU A 107 -10.84 -17.08 4.23
N MET A 108 -10.09 -18.08 3.73
CA MET A 108 -9.16 -18.94 4.49
C MET A 108 -9.79 -19.59 5.73
N MET A 109 -11.08 -19.91 5.70
CA MET A 109 -11.80 -20.45 6.86
C MET A 109 -11.71 -19.56 8.11
N ILE A 110 -11.41 -18.26 7.97
CA ILE A 110 -11.33 -17.36 9.13
C ILE A 110 -12.72 -16.84 9.42
N GLU A 111 -13.20 -16.98 10.65
CA GLU A 111 -14.44 -16.37 11.12
C GLU A 111 -14.20 -14.95 11.62
N GLN A 112 -13.22 -14.79 12.51
CA GLN A 112 -12.95 -13.52 13.18
C GLN A 112 -11.46 -13.23 13.28
N TRP A 113 -11.11 -11.96 13.17
CA TRP A 113 -9.78 -11.45 13.48
C TRP A 113 -9.86 -10.74 14.83
N ASN A 114 -9.82 -11.51 15.93
CA ASN A 114 -9.88 -10.92 17.27
C ASN A 114 -8.61 -10.14 17.52
N ARG A 115 -8.77 -8.89 17.93
CA ARG A 115 -7.68 -7.94 17.95
C ARG A 115 -7.78 -7.04 19.16
N SER A 116 -6.64 -6.83 19.81
CA SER A 116 -6.49 -5.82 20.83
C SER A 116 -5.31 -4.90 20.47
N SER A 117 -5.43 -3.61 20.81
CA SER A 117 -4.33 -2.66 20.60
C SER A 117 -4.33 -1.60 21.68
N SER A 118 -3.15 -1.22 22.16
CA SER A 118 -2.98 -0.30 23.29
C SER A 118 -2.18 0.93 22.88
N TYR A 119 -2.83 2.09 22.85
CA TYR A 119 -2.14 3.36 22.61
C TYR A 119 -1.14 3.70 23.74
N GLN A 120 -1.40 3.27 24.97
CA GLN A 120 -0.46 3.45 26.07
C GLN A 120 0.81 2.62 25.84
N SER A 121 0.67 1.37 25.40
CA SER A 121 1.83 0.52 25.07
C SER A 121 2.62 1.09 23.89
N PHE A 122 1.96 1.69 22.91
CA PHE A 122 2.62 2.45 21.85
C PHE A 122 3.38 3.68 22.41
N TYR A 123 2.76 4.44 23.30
CA TYR A 123 3.39 5.58 23.98
C TYR A 123 4.66 5.17 24.74
N GLU A 124 4.58 4.09 25.52
CA GLU A 124 5.71 3.53 26.27
C GLU A 124 6.79 2.98 25.33
N SER A 125 6.41 2.45 24.17
CA SER A 125 7.37 2.01 23.14
C SER A 125 8.10 3.18 22.48
N CYS A 126 7.40 4.27 22.16
CA CYS A 126 7.98 5.51 21.64
C CYS A 126 8.88 6.21 22.66
N ALA A 127 8.53 6.13 23.96
CA ALA A 127 9.24 6.72 25.09
C ALA A 127 9.68 8.18 24.82
N PRO A 128 8.74 9.16 24.88
CA PRO A 128 9.03 10.52 24.48
C PRO A 128 10.18 11.17 25.27
N ILE A 129 11.18 11.72 24.59
CA ILE A 129 12.30 12.44 25.20
C ILE A 129 11.82 13.78 25.76
N TYR A 130 11.08 14.53 24.94
CA TYR A 130 10.48 15.80 25.30
C TYR A 130 9.24 16.07 24.45
N CYS A 131 8.33 16.89 24.98
CA CYS A 131 7.21 17.46 24.25
C CYS A 131 7.32 18.98 24.19
N THR A 132 7.05 19.57 23.03
CA THR A 132 7.10 21.01 22.80
C THR A 132 5.74 21.56 22.36
N TYR A 133 5.47 22.78 22.80
CA TYR A 133 4.34 23.58 22.34
C TYR A 133 4.84 24.97 22.00
N SER A 134 4.64 25.39 20.75
CA SER A 134 5.01 26.73 20.28
C SER A 134 3.77 27.58 20.06
N LYS A 135 3.72 28.76 20.69
CA LYS A 135 2.71 29.79 20.44
C LYS A 135 3.39 31.05 19.93
N LYS A 136 2.80 31.67 18.90
CA LYS A 136 3.19 33.02 18.46
C LYS A 136 2.65 34.03 19.46
N ILE A 137 3.53 34.80 20.08
CA ILE A 137 3.15 35.87 21.01
C ILE A 137 3.61 37.19 20.41
N ARG A 138 2.72 38.18 20.39
CA ARG A 138 3.11 39.58 20.18
C ARG A 138 3.46 40.14 21.55
N THR A 139 4.75 40.34 21.80
CA THR A 139 5.25 40.90 23.06
C THR A 139 4.94 42.38 23.21
N GLU A 140 4.68 43.10 22.11
CA GLU A 140 4.44 44.54 22.16
C GLU A 140 3.08 44.91 21.59
N ASN A 141 2.30 45.61 22.43
CA ASN A 141 1.14 46.37 21.98
C ASN A 141 1.62 47.60 21.19
N PHE A 142 0.74 48.20 20.40
CA PHE A 142 1.06 49.42 19.63
C PHE A 142 1.78 50.50 20.46
N GLY A 143 1.37 50.68 21.72
CA GLY A 143 2.03 51.61 22.65
C GLY A 143 3.48 51.23 22.99
N GLY A 144 3.81 49.94 23.12
CA GLY A 144 5.17 49.47 23.40
C GLY A 144 6.14 49.79 22.26
N VAL A 145 5.67 49.62 21.02
CA VAL A 145 6.42 49.97 19.80
C VAL A 145 6.69 51.48 19.76
N VAL A 146 5.68 52.30 20.09
CA VAL A 146 5.84 53.76 20.16
C VAL A 146 6.83 54.16 21.26
N ILE A 147 6.78 53.53 22.43
CA ILE A 147 7.71 53.82 23.54
C ILE A 147 9.15 53.49 23.15
N LYS A 148 9.40 52.36 22.47
CA LYS A 148 10.75 52.03 21.97
C LYS A 148 11.27 53.04 20.94
N LEU A 149 10.41 53.55 20.07
CA LEU A 149 10.77 54.61 19.11
C LEU A 149 11.10 55.94 19.81
N ILE A 150 10.35 56.30 20.85
CA ILE A 150 10.63 57.49 21.67
C ILE A 150 11.92 57.29 22.49
N ALA A 151 12.16 56.11 23.04
CA ALA A 151 13.35 55.79 23.81
C ALA A 151 14.62 55.82 22.95
N THR A 152 14.56 55.30 21.72
CA THR A 152 15.69 55.31 20.78
C THR A 152 16.03 56.73 20.30
N THR A 153 15.02 57.54 19.96
CA THR A 153 15.23 58.96 19.63
C THR A 153 15.77 59.76 20.82
N GLY A 154 15.25 59.54 22.02
CA GLY A 154 15.74 60.15 23.27
C GLY A 154 17.17 59.74 23.61
N GLY A 155 17.53 58.46 23.44
CA GLY A 155 18.87 57.94 23.66
C GLY A 155 19.90 58.56 22.70
N ILE A 156 19.55 58.73 21.43
CA ILE A 156 20.38 59.41 20.43
C ILE A 156 20.61 60.87 20.84
N VAL A 157 19.57 61.58 21.28
CA VAL A 157 19.69 62.98 21.73
C VAL A 157 20.55 63.10 22.99
N ALA A 158 20.42 62.17 23.95
CA ALA A 158 21.24 62.15 25.16
C ALA A 158 22.72 61.87 24.84
N LEU A 159 22.99 60.88 23.99
CA LEU A 159 24.35 60.56 23.53
C LEU A 159 24.98 61.75 22.82
N LEU A 160 24.23 62.40 21.91
CA LEU A 160 24.64 63.64 21.26
C LEU A 160 24.99 64.71 22.29
N ARG A 161 24.15 64.95 23.30
CA ARG A 161 24.42 65.96 24.35
C ARG A 161 25.67 65.67 25.18
N ILE A 162 26.01 64.40 25.41
CA ILE A 162 27.23 64.00 26.13
C ILE A 162 28.46 64.15 25.24
N VAL A 163 28.38 63.69 23.98
CA VAL A 163 29.53 63.68 23.06
C VAL A 163 29.86 65.09 22.55
N THR A 164 28.85 65.95 22.36
CA THR A 164 29.00 67.32 21.85
C THR A 164 30.01 68.17 22.65
N PRO A 165 29.97 68.27 24.00
CA PRO A 165 30.94 69.06 24.75
C PRO A 165 32.37 68.49 24.70
N TYR A 166 32.55 67.16 24.59
CA TYR A 166 33.87 66.58 24.37
C TYR A 166 34.41 66.88 22.97
N LEU A 167 33.56 66.80 21.95
CA LEU A 167 33.90 67.22 20.59
C LEU A 167 34.25 68.72 20.55
N ILE A 168 33.48 69.57 21.23
CA ILE A 168 33.78 71.00 21.33
C ILE A 168 35.10 71.24 22.08
N LYS A 169 35.35 70.59 23.22
CA LYS A 169 36.64 70.69 23.93
C LYS A 169 37.81 70.20 23.08
N PHE A 170 37.63 69.15 22.29
CA PHE A 170 38.62 68.64 21.36
C PHE A 170 38.92 69.66 20.24
N ILE A 171 37.88 70.27 19.66
CA ILE A 171 38.00 71.35 18.67
C ILE A 171 38.71 72.58 19.27
N VAL A 172 38.37 72.96 20.51
CA VAL A 172 39.02 74.08 21.22
C VAL A 172 40.48 73.77 21.57
N ARG A 173 40.80 72.53 21.96
CA ARG A 173 42.19 72.09 22.20
C ARG A 173 43.03 72.17 20.92
N LEU A 174 42.49 71.71 19.79
CA LEU A 174 43.12 71.88 18.48
C LEU A 174 43.38 73.37 18.17
N LEU A 175 42.42 74.26 18.48
CA LEU A 175 42.56 75.72 18.29
C LEU A 175 43.66 76.33 19.18
N THR A 176 43.86 75.83 20.41
CA THR A 176 44.94 76.30 21.30
C THR A 176 46.34 75.83 20.89
N ILE A 177 46.50 74.63 20.34
CA ILE A 177 47.78 74.12 19.84
C ILE A 177 48.30 74.98 18.68
N CYS A 178 47.38 75.48 17.86
CA CYS A 178 47.64 76.44 16.79
C CYS A 178 48.16 77.81 17.26
N LYS A 179 47.97 78.21 18.53
CA LYS A 179 48.47 79.49 19.07
C LYS A 179 49.93 79.44 19.58
N LYS A 180 50.49 78.27 19.91
CA LYS A 180 51.82 78.17 20.57
C LYS A 180 53.05 78.23 19.64
N LYS A 181 52.90 78.24 18.31
CA LYS A 181 54.04 78.31 17.36
C LYS A 181 54.56 79.73 17.05
N LYS A 182 54.29 80.74 17.91
CA LYS A 182 54.48 82.16 17.57
C LYS A 182 55.55 82.92 18.39
N GLN A 183 56.66 82.28 18.76
CA GLN A 183 57.81 82.93 19.41
C GLN A 183 59.12 82.45 18.78
N HIS A 184 59.53 83.08 17.67
CA HIS A 184 60.91 83.52 17.40
C HIS A 184 60.98 84.35 16.10
N GLN A 185 61.22 85.66 16.30
CA GLN A 185 61.84 86.67 15.42
C GLN A 185 61.12 87.26 14.17
N PRO A 186 61.48 88.52 13.77
CA PRO A 186 60.54 89.47 13.16
C PRO A 186 60.88 89.93 11.72
N ARG A 187 59.85 90.25 10.93
CA ARG A 187 59.76 91.43 10.03
C ARG A 187 58.39 91.49 9.35
N GLU A 188 58.00 92.71 9.00
CA GLU A 188 56.64 93.18 8.69
C GLU A 188 55.93 92.45 7.54
N ARG A 189 54.72 91.95 7.83
CA ARG A 189 53.51 91.96 6.99
C ARG A 189 52.33 91.42 7.82
N VAL A 190 51.15 92.04 7.68
CA VAL A 190 49.88 91.79 8.40
C VAL A 190 49.64 90.30 8.68
N HIS A 191 49.82 89.88 9.93
CA HIS A 191 49.90 88.45 10.26
C HIS A 191 48.58 87.92 10.85
N ARG A 192 47.59 87.64 9.99
CA ARG A 192 46.30 87.00 10.36
C ARG A 192 46.48 85.86 11.37
N SER A 193 45.64 85.89 12.42
CA SER A 193 45.71 84.95 13.53
C SER A 193 45.51 83.51 13.06
N CYS A 194 46.07 82.54 13.79
CA CYS A 194 45.83 81.13 13.51
C CYS A 194 44.33 80.76 13.65
N ILE A 195 43.56 81.51 14.45
CA ILE A 195 42.11 81.38 14.55
C ILE A 195 41.43 81.77 13.24
N ASP A 196 41.89 82.82 12.55
CA ASP A 196 41.35 83.18 11.24
C ASP A 196 41.71 82.16 10.18
N ARG A 197 42.95 81.64 10.18
CA ARG A 197 43.36 80.57 9.25
C ARG A 197 42.61 79.26 9.49
N MET A 198 42.36 78.91 10.74
CA MET A 198 41.66 77.68 11.12
C MET A 198 40.14 77.83 10.99
N GLY A 199 39.57 79.01 11.26
CA GLY A 199 38.18 79.34 10.96
C GLY A 199 37.91 79.38 9.46
N ILE A 200 38.86 79.87 8.64
CA ILE A 200 38.80 79.78 7.18
C ILE A 200 38.98 78.33 6.72
N MET A 201 39.86 77.53 7.34
CA MET A 201 40.01 76.11 7.02
C MET A 201 38.79 75.29 7.42
N ILE A 202 38.16 75.53 8.57
CA ILE A 202 36.93 74.86 9.00
C ILE A 202 35.75 75.32 8.14
N ARG A 203 35.62 76.61 7.83
CA ARG A 203 34.61 77.08 6.86
C ARG A 203 34.88 76.50 5.47
N LYS A 204 36.14 76.38 5.04
CA LYS A 204 36.49 75.66 3.81
C LYS A 204 36.17 74.18 3.91
N LEU A 205 36.44 73.50 5.03
CA LEU A 205 36.19 72.08 5.21
C LEU A 205 34.69 71.79 5.26
N ILE A 206 33.91 72.60 5.98
CA ILE A 206 32.45 72.53 6.04
C ILE A 206 31.86 72.87 4.67
N LYS A 207 32.39 73.88 3.98
CA LYS A 207 31.93 74.24 2.62
C LYS A 207 32.36 73.20 1.59
N LEU A 208 33.49 72.51 1.78
CA LEU A 208 34.01 71.44 0.90
C LEU A 208 33.32 70.11 1.18
N LEU A 209 33.00 69.80 2.43
CA LEU A 209 32.15 68.68 2.82
C LEU A 209 30.72 68.91 2.38
N SER A 210 30.15 70.11 2.58
CA SER A 210 28.79 70.41 2.12
C SER A 210 28.71 70.44 0.60
N THR A 211 29.70 71.01 -0.11
CA THR A 211 29.74 70.90 -1.57
C THR A 211 29.97 69.48 -2.04
N LYS A 212 30.85 68.68 -1.42
CA LYS A 212 31.01 67.25 -1.78
C LYS A 212 29.78 66.40 -1.45
N LEU A 213 29.02 66.72 -0.40
CA LEU A 213 27.72 66.09 -0.11
C LEU A 213 26.63 66.54 -1.10
N ILE A 214 26.60 67.82 -1.49
CA ILE A 214 25.64 68.37 -2.45
C ILE A 214 25.96 67.91 -3.89
N GLU A 215 27.24 67.68 -4.18
CA GLU A 215 27.75 67.15 -5.45
C GLU A 215 27.90 65.63 -5.47
N LEU A 216 27.54 64.95 -4.37
CA LEU A 216 27.61 63.50 -4.28
C LEU A 216 26.74 62.93 -5.40
N ASN A 217 27.41 62.21 -6.30
CA ASN A 217 26.78 61.52 -7.41
C ASN A 217 27.28 60.09 -7.40
N VAL A 218 26.43 59.19 -6.90
CA VAL A 218 26.72 57.76 -6.80
C VAL A 218 26.59 57.08 -8.18
N PHE A 219 25.83 57.68 -9.10
CA PHE A 219 25.56 57.13 -10.43
C PHE A 219 26.52 57.67 -11.49
N SER A 220 27.02 56.77 -12.33
CA SER A 220 27.89 57.08 -13.46
C SER A 220 27.11 57.71 -14.62
N THR A 221 27.79 58.29 -15.61
CA THR A 221 27.15 58.69 -16.87
C THR A 221 26.74 57.49 -17.72
N ARG A 222 27.40 56.34 -17.55
CA ARG A 222 27.08 55.09 -18.26
C ARG A 222 25.74 54.50 -17.80
N ASP A 223 25.31 54.85 -16.60
CA ASP A 223 24.06 54.33 -15.99
C ASP A 223 22.80 54.92 -16.64
N PHE A 224 22.94 56.01 -17.43
CA PHE A 224 21.87 56.69 -18.16
C PHE A 224 21.86 56.37 -19.68
N GLY A 225 22.66 55.40 -20.11
CA GLY A 225 22.81 55.01 -21.51
C GLY A 225 23.77 55.91 -22.31
N SER A 226 23.85 55.68 -23.62
CA SER A 226 24.78 56.40 -24.52
C SER A 226 24.21 57.70 -25.11
N ASN A 227 22.89 57.91 -25.06
CA ASN A 227 22.20 58.99 -25.77
C ASN A 227 21.92 60.23 -24.90
N THR A 228 22.38 60.27 -23.65
CA THR A 228 22.20 61.40 -22.73
C THR A 228 23.46 62.27 -22.67
N ASP A 229 23.29 63.58 -22.91
CA ASP A 229 24.38 64.56 -22.81
C ASP A 229 25.02 64.58 -21.40
N GLN A 230 26.34 64.80 -21.34
CA GLN A 230 27.17 64.68 -20.14
C GLN A 230 26.72 65.63 -19.01
N ILE A 231 26.22 66.82 -19.36
CA ILE A 231 25.73 67.80 -18.38
C ILE A 231 24.39 67.34 -17.79
N THR A 232 23.53 66.79 -18.65
CA THR A 232 22.21 66.27 -18.28
C THR A 232 22.34 65.01 -17.42
N ALA A 233 23.23 64.09 -17.79
CA ALA A 233 23.54 62.88 -17.02
C ALA A 233 24.10 63.21 -15.62
N LYS A 234 24.97 64.23 -15.49
CA LYS A 234 25.47 64.68 -14.19
C LYS A 234 24.37 65.28 -13.30
N ARG A 235 23.39 65.96 -13.89
CA ARG A 235 22.22 66.49 -13.18
C ARG A 235 21.33 65.35 -12.70
N TYR A 236 20.97 64.42 -13.58
CA TYR A 236 20.18 63.24 -13.23
C TYR A 236 20.85 62.35 -12.19
N GLY A 237 22.17 62.15 -12.27
CA GLY A 237 22.92 61.42 -11.25
C GLY A 237 22.81 62.04 -9.85
N ARG A 238 22.87 63.37 -9.73
CA ARG A 238 22.68 64.06 -8.44
C ARG A 238 21.26 63.92 -7.90
N TRP A 239 20.23 64.03 -8.75
CA TRP A 239 18.84 63.80 -8.35
C TRP A 239 18.58 62.34 -7.96
N ALA A 240 19.11 61.40 -8.74
CA ALA A 240 19.05 59.97 -8.46
C ALA A 240 19.77 59.61 -7.16
N THR A 241 20.90 60.24 -6.85
CA THR A 241 21.63 60.02 -5.59
C THR A 241 20.82 60.52 -4.39
N ARG A 242 20.16 61.68 -4.49
CA ARG A 242 19.27 62.19 -3.43
C ARG A 242 18.07 61.28 -3.24
N LEU A 243 17.43 60.87 -4.33
CA LEU A 243 16.32 59.93 -4.30
C LEU A 243 16.75 58.58 -3.70
N TYR A 244 17.92 58.07 -4.09
CA TYR A 244 18.50 56.83 -3.56
C TYR A 244 18.73 56.91 -2.05
N ILE A 245 19.33 57.99 -1.54
CA ILE A 245 19.55 58.16 -0.09
C ILE A 245 18.22 58.25 0.66
N ILE A 246 17.23 58.98 0.12
CA ILE A 246 15.89 59.07 0.73
C ILE A 246 15.21 57.70 0.76
N LEU A 247 15.22 56.98 -0.37
CA LEU A 247 14.64 55.65 -0.47
C LEU A 247 15.37 54.65 0.43
N PHE A 248 16.70 54.74 0.53
CA PHE A 248 17.50 53.89 1.42
C PHE A 248 17.16 54.11 2.89
N LEU A 249 17.00 55.37 3.33
CA LEU A 249 16.56 55.69 4.68
C LEU A 249 15.12 55.20 4.95
N ILE A 250 14.22 55.35 3.98
CA ILE A 250 12.85 54.81 4.06
C ILE A 250 12.88 53.28 4.18
N CYS A 251 13.70 52.59 3.37
CA CYS A 251 13.87 51.14 3.45
C CYS A 251 14.45 50.70 4.81
N LEU A 252 15.43 51.42 5.37
CA LEU A 252 15.96 51.15 6.70
C LEU A 252 14.87 51.31 7.78
N ILE A 253 14.06 52.37 7.69
CA ILE A 253 12.93 52.59 8.61
C ILE A 253 11.93 51.44 8.49
N ILE A 254 11.53 51.06 7.28
CA ILE A 254 10.63 49.93 7.02
C ILE A 254 11.20 48.62 7.60
N LEU A 255 12.50 48.35 7.43
CA LEU A 255 13.17 47.16 7.95
C LEU A 255 13.15 47.14 9.50
N ILE A 256 13.38 48.29 10.13
CA ILE A 256 13.29 48.43 11.60
C ILE A 256 11.85 48.18 12.05
N PHE A 257 10.84 48.78 11.40
CA PHE A 257 9.44 48.53 11.73
C PHE A 257 9.08 47.05 11.56
N TYR A 258 9.47 46.44 10.44
CA TYR A 258 9.20 45.04 10.14
C TYR A 258 9.82 44.08 11.17
N THR A 259 11.07 44.30 11.54
CA THR A 259 11.77 43.49 12.55
C THR A 259 11.19 43.68 13.96
N THR A 260 10.61 44.84 14.26
CA THR A 260 9.95 45.09 15.56
C THR A 260 8.52 44.53 15.61
N ILE A 261 7.82 44.44 14.47
CA ILE A 261 6.43 43.98 14.38
C ILE A 261 6.31 42.45 14.27
N GLN A 262 7.35 41.77 13.76
CA GLN A 262 7.36 40.32 13.59
C GLN A 262 7.13 39.59 14.93
N PRO A 263 6.08 38.74 15.05
CA PRO A 263 5.80 38.03 16.29
C PRO A 263 6.86 36.96 16.57
N HIS A 264 7.36 36.90 17.80
CA HIS A 264 8.29 35.86 18.22
C HIS A 264 7.54 34.57 18.62
N SER A 265 8.17 33.42 18.34
CA SER A 265 7.69 32.12 18.79
C SER A 265 8.20 31.83 20.19
N LEU A 266 7.30 31.71 21.16
CA LEU A 266 7.63 31.15 22.47
C LEU A 266 7.37 29.64 22.43
N THR A 267 8.41 28.86 22.71
CA THR A 267 8.32 27.39 22.81
C THR A 267 8.41 26.98 24.27
N LYS A 268 7.40 26.27 24.77
CA LYS A 268 7.45 25.58 26.06
C LYS A 268 7.87 24.13 25.84
N THR A 269 8.78 23.64 26.66
CA THR A 269 9.29 22.25 26.61
C THR A 269 8.90 21.52 27.90
N PHE A 270 8.52 20.26 27.76
CA PHE A 270 8.19 19.34 28.83
C PHE A 270 9.05 18.09 28.68
N ASP A 271 10.01 17.90 29.57
CA ASP A 271 10.95 16.78 29.50
C ASP A 271 10.32 15.49 30.03
N GLN A 272 10.53 14.39 29.31
CA GLN A 272 10.13 13.01 29.64
C GLN A 272 8.78 12.92 30.39
N PRO A 273 7.66 13.41 29.81
CA PRO A 273 6.38 13.35 30.49
C PRO A 273 5.94 11.89 30.70
N SER A 274 5.26 11.61 31.81
CA SER A 274 4.55 10.34 31.97
C SER A 274 3.32 10.28 31.05
N PHE A 275 2.78 9.09 30.79
CA PHE A 275 1.57 8.95 29.96
C PHE A 275 0.40 9.80 30.47
N ILE A 276 0.15 9.80 31.78
CA ILE A 276 -0.90 10.62 32.42
C ILE A 276 -0.63 12.12 32.23
N ARG A 277 0.64 12.55 32.36
CA ARG A 277 1.01 13.95 32.14
C ARG A 277 0.83 14.33 30.67
N TYR A 278 1.22 13.45 29.74
CA TYR A 278 1.00 13.64 28.32
C TYR A 278 -0.48 13.76 27.97
N THR A 279 -1.36 12.91 28.49
CA THR A 279 -2.80 12.99 28.18
C THR A 279 -3.40 14.30 28.65
N HIS A 280 -3.00 14.80 29.82
CA HIS A 280 -3.37 16.14 30.27
C HIS A 280 -2.83 17.24 29.33
N LEU A 281 -1.55 17.22 28.99
CA LEU A 281 -0.94 18.20 28.08
C LEU A 281 -1.59 18.17 26.70
N LYS A 282 -1.93 16.99 26.18
CA LYS A 282 -2.62 16.81 24.90
C LYS A 282 -4.03 17.39 24.94
N LYS A 283 -4.75 17.26 26.06
CA LYS A 283 -6.05 17.90 26.28
C LYS A 283 -5.94 19.43 26.34
N THR A 284 -4.87 19.97 26.95
CA THR A 284 -4.64 21.42 27.05
C THR A 284 -4.21 22.06 25.72
N TYR A 285 -3.31 21.42 24.97
CA TYR A 285 -2.63 22.03 23.82
C TYR A 285 -3.05 21.44 22.45
N GLY A 286 -3.78 20.32 22.44
CA GLY A 286 -4.31 19.70 21.23
C GLY A 286 -3.23 19.26 20.24
N ASN A 287 -3.44 19.53 18.95
CA ASN A 287 -2.51 19.14 17.87
C ASN A 287 -1.25 20.01 17.79
N LYS A 288 -1.15 21.08 18.58
CA LYS A 288 0.03 21.94 18.65
C LYS A 288 1.13 21.36 19.55
N LEU A 289 0.81 20.35 20.38
CA LEU A 289 1.79 19.63 21.18
C LEU A 289 2.46 18.56 20.31
N LYS A 290 3.78 18.67 20.15
CA LYS A 290 4.62 17.71 19.42
C LYS A 290 5.60 17.06 20.38
N CYS A 291 5.72 15.74 20.35
CA CYS A 291 6.67 15.02 21.19
C CYS A 291 7.64 14.24 20.33
N SER A 292 8.92 14.25 20.68
CA SER A 292 9.96 13.49 19.98
C SER A 292 10.16 12.15 20.67
N CYS A 293 10.10 11.05 19.91
CA CYS A 293 10.30 9.70 20.42
C CYS A 293 11.79 9.41 20.67
N SER A 294 12.12 8.60 21.68
CA SER A 294 13.48 8.09 21.85
C SER A 294 13.77 6.91 20.92
N LYS A 295 12.74 6.11 20.62
CA LYS A 295 12.80 5.00 19.66
C LYS A 295 12.02 5.36 18.41
N ILE A 296 12.72 5.50 17.28
CA ILE A 296 12.12 5.89 16.01
C ILE A 296 11.43 4.74 15.27
N ALA A 297 11.67 3.51 15.68
CA ALA A 297 11.09 2.30 15.10
C ALA A 297 10.63 1.36 16.23
N SER A 298 9.45 0.78 16.07
CA SER A 298 8.91 -0.22 16.98
C SER A 298 8.10 -1.24 16.20
N THR A 299 8.26 -2.52 16.54
CA THR A 299 7.45 -3.61 16.01
C THR A 299 6.02 -3.53 16.55
N TYR A 300 5.05 -3.93 15.74
CA TYR A 300 3.63 -3.88 16.11
C TYR A 300 3.28 -4.83 17.28
N ASP A 301 3.97 -5.95 17.42
CA ASP A 301 3.82 -6.90 18.53
C ASP A 301 3.92 -6.26 19.93
N ARG A 302 4.59 -5.11 20.07
CA ARG A 302 4.72 -4.40 21.35
C ARG A 302 3.43 -3.74 21.82
N PHE A 303 2.47 -3.53 20.92
CA PHE A 303 1.24 -2.78 21.21
C PHE A 303 0.00 -3.30 20.50
N VAL A 304 0.09 -4.43 19.79
CA VAL A 304 -1.00 -5.09 19.07
C VAL A 304 -0.95 -6.58 19.35
N GLU A 305 -2.11 -7.16 19.60
CA GLU A 305 -2.30 -8.61 19.63
C GLU A 305 -3.38 -8.99 18.61
N ILE A 306 -3.12 -10.05 17.83
CA ILE A 306 -4.06 -10.56 16.84
C ILE A 306 -4.23 -12.07 17.09
N LYS A 307 -5.46 -12.49 17.33
CA LYS A 307 -5.89 -13.87 17.54
C LYS A 307 -6.93 -14.23 16.48
N PRO A 308 -6.52 -14.85 15.37
CA PRO A 308 -7.47 -15.32 14.37
C PRO A 308 -8.30 -16.47 14.94
N GLU A 309 -9.61 -16.44 14.70
CA GLU A 309 -10.54 -17.51 14.99
C GLU A 309 -10.95 -18.16 13.68
N PHE A 310 -10.74 -19.48 13.57
CA PHE A 310 -11.05 -20.25 12.37
C PHE A 310 -12.40 -20.96 12.52
N HIS A 311 -13.00 -21.29 11.38
CA HIS A 311 -14.24 -22.05 11.29
C HIS A 311 -14.13 -23.34 12.12
N SER A 312 -15.18 -23.67 12.87
CA SER A 312 -15.20 -24.76 13.85
C SER A 312 -14.79 -26.12 13.28
N ILE A 313 -15.04 -26.37 11.99
CA ILE A 313 -14.54 -27.55 11.27
C ILE A 313 -13.01 -27.73 11.42
N CYS A 314 -12.23 -26.64 11.44
CA CYS A 314 -10.77 -26.66 11.52
C CYS A 314 -10.21 -26.88 12.93
N SER A 315 -11.07 -27.05 13.93
CA SER A 315 -10.73 -27.50 15.29
C SER A 315 -11.51 -28.75 15.70
N SER A 316 -12.32 -29.30 14.79
CA SER A 316 -13.21 -30.43 15.06
C SER A 316 -12.52 -31.80 14.94
N GLU A 317 -13.21 -32.85 15.38
CA GLU A 317 -12.75 -34.23 15.18
C GLU A 317 -12.63 -34.62 13.70
N PHE A 318 -13.38 -33.98 12.79
CA PHE A 318 -13.44 -34.33 11.37
C PHE A 318 -12.13 -34.08 10.61
N ILE A 319 -11.26 -33.24 11.16
CA ILE A 319 -9.91 -33.01 10.62
C ILE A 319 -8.82 -33.78 11.37
N SER A 320 -9.17 -34.58 12.38
CA SER A 320 -8.20 -35.33 13.16
C SER A 320 -7.66 -36.55 12.41
N GLU A 321 -6.41 -36.95 12.70
CA GLU A 321 -5.83 -38.16 12.11
C GLU A 321 -6.59 -39.43 12.50
N GLN A 322 -7.11 -39.50 13.73
CA GLN A 322 -7.93 -40.62 14.21
C GLN A 322 -9.19 -40.81 13.35
N TRP A 323 -9.88 -39.71 13.00
CA TRP A 323 -11.08 -39.74 12.19
C TRP A 323 -10.79 -40.20 10.77
N ARG A 324 -9.73 -39.64 10.16
CA ARG A 324 -9.26 -40.03 8.83
C ARG A 324 -8.86 -41.51 8.77
N ILE A 325 -8.04 -41.97 9.72
CA ILE A 325 -7.58 -43.37 9.77
C ILE A 325 -8.78 -44.30 9.97
N GLY A 326 -9.70 -43.97 10.87
CA GLY A 326 -10.86 -44.80 11.11
C GLY A 326 -11.78 -44.93 9.89
N ILE A 327 -12.08 -43.83 9.19
CA ILE A 327 -12.84 -43.90 7.92
C ILE A 327 -12.09 -44.75 6.89
N THR A 328 -10.78 -44.52 6.71
CA THR A 328 -9.99 -45.26 5.71
C THR A 328 -9.90 -46.76 6.03
N ASN A 329 -9.79 -47.14 7.30
CA ASN A 329 -9.68 -48.54 7.71
C ASN A 329 -10.98 -49.33 7.52
N GLY A 330 -12.14 -48.67 7.65
CA GLY A 330 -13.43 -49.32 7.42
C GLY A 330 -13.81 -49.45 5.94
N LEU A 331 -13.05 -48.81 5.04
CA LEU A 331 -13.16 -48.98 3.59
C LEU A 331 -12.31 -50.15 3.09
N VAL A 332 -12.76 -50.83 2.04
CA VAL A 332 -11.99 -51.90 1.42
C VAL A 332 -10.75 -51.32 0.71
N SER A 333 -9.61 -51.98 0.87
CA SER A 333 -8.32 -51.54 0.29
C SER A 333 -8.33 -51.44 -1.24
N ASN A 334 -9.16 -52.25 -1.91
CA ASN A 334 -9.36 -52.18 -3.36
C ASN A 334 -10.59 -51.33 -3.71
N LEU A 335 -10.36 -50.05 -4.00
CA LEU A 335 -11.40 -49.09 -4.39
C LEU A 335 -12.15 -49.47 -5.68
N SER A 336 -11.61 -50.38 -6.49
CA SER A 336 -12.25 -50.88 -7.72
C SER A 336 -13.50 -51.72 -7.45
N ILE A 337 -13.69 -52.19 -6.22
CA ILE A 337 -14.90 -52.92 -5.81
C ILE A 337 -16.12 -52.01 -5.80
N TYR A 338 -15.92 -50.73 -5.51
CA TYR A 338 -16.99 -49.74 -5.53
C TYR A 338 -17.21 -49.20 -6.94
N SER A 339 -18.47 -49.00 -7.28
CA SER A 339 -18.86 -48.25 -8.49
C SER A 339 -18.13 -46.91 -8.53
N GLN A 340 -17.75 -46.47 -9.73
CA GLN A 340 -16.98 -45.24 -9.96
C GLN A 340 -17.64 -43.99 -9.38
N LYS A 341 -18.97 -43.99 -9.27
CA LYS A 341 -19.75 -42.87 -8.69
C LYS A 341 -20.03 -43.02 -7.19
N ASP A 342 -19.62 -44.13 -6.57
CA ASP A 342 -19.86 -44.37 -5.14
C ASP A 342 -18.96 -43.49 -4.25
N TYR A 343 -19.58 -42.82 -3.28
CA TYR A 343 -18.90 -41.87 -2.42
C TYR A 343 -17.82 -42.49 -1.53
N ARG A 344 -17.86 -43.81 -1.27
CA ARG A 344 -16.78 -44.54 -0.57
C ARG A 344 -15.42 -44.38 -1.25
N ARG A 345 -15.39 -44.19 -2.57
CA ARG A 345 -14.14 -43.90 -3.32
C ARG A 345 -13.57 -42.51 -3.07
N PHE A 346 -14.40 -41.56 -2.62
CA PHE A 346 -14.06 -40.14 -2.55
C PHE A 346 -13.90 -39.62 -1.12
N ILE A 347 -14.63 -40.19 -0.16
CA ILE A 347 -14.74 -39.59 1.17
C ILE A 347 -13.37 -39.41 1.85
N SER A 348 -12.45 -40.37 1.73
CA SER A 348 -11.09 -40.23 2.27
C SER A 348 -10.34 -39.06 1.63
N ALA A 349 -10.49 -38.85 0.33
CA ALA A 349 -9.88 -37.76 -0.40
C ALA A 349 -10.46 -36.39 0.01
N HIS A 350 -11.77 -36.32 0.25
CA HIS A 350 -12.41 -35.12 0.76
C HIS A 350 -11.93 -34.77 2.17
N ILE A 351 -11.82 -35.75 3.07
CA ILE A 351 -11.30 -35.51 4.43
C ILE A 351 -9.84 -35.05 4.38
N GLN A 352 -8.99 -35.70 3.57
CA GLN A 352 -7.59 -35.27 3.38
C GLN A 352 -7.51 -33.85 2.81
N TYR A 353 -8.36 -33.52 1.85
CA TYR A 353 -8.41 -32.19 1.27
C TYR A 353 -8.86 -31.14 2.30
N LEU A 354 -9.90 -31.43 3.08
CA LEU A 354 -10.37 -30.57 4.17
C LEU A 354 -9.28 -30.33 5.23
N GLN A 355 -8.58 -31.38 5.66
CA GLN A 355 -7.44 -31.27 6.57
C GLN A 355 -6.34 -30.38 5.99
N GLY A 356 -5.97 -30.62 4.73
CA GLY A 356 -4.98 -29.81 4.02
C GLY A 356 -5.40 -28.34 3.95
N LEU A 357 -6.68 -28.07 3.65
CA LEU A 357 -7.24 -26.73 3.60
C LEU A 357 -7.16 -26.02 4.95
N CYS A 358 -7.61 -26.65 6.03
CA CYS A 358 -7.56 -26.08 7.37
C CYS A 358 -6.12 -25.79 7.80
N ARG A 359 -5.20 -26.76 7.61
CA ARG A 359 -3.79 -26.61 7.95
C ARG A 359 -3.13 -25.47 7.19
N LEU A 360 -3.29 -25.43 5.86
CA LEU A 360 -2.70 -24.39 5.03
C LEU A 360 -3.30 -23.01 5.35
N SER A 361 -4.61 -22.95 5.59
CA SER A 361 -5.28 -21.72 5.99
C SER A 361 -4.70 -21.18 7.31
N GLN A 362 -4.61 -22.02 8.34
CA GLN A 362 -4.01 -21.65 9.62
C GLN A 362 -2.56 -21.19 9.47
N GLN A 363 -1.75 -21.94 8.73
CA GLN A 363 -0.35 -21.58 8.49
C GLN A 363 -0.21 -20.24 7.77
N SER A 364 -0.94 -20.05 6.68
CA SER A 364 -0.87 -18.83 5.89
C SER A 364 -1.36 -17.60 6.67
N VAL A 365 -2.41 -17.74 7.48
CA VAL A 365 -2.89 -16.65 8.36
C VAL A 365 -1.90 -16.35 9.47
N ASN A 366 -1.39 -17.37 10.15
CA ASN A 366 -0.40 -17.19 11.21
C ASN A 366 0.89 -16.54 10.68
N ASN A 367 1.33 -16.91 9.48
CA ASN A 367 2.45 -16.27 8.82
C ASN A 367 2.17 -14.79 8.51
N ALA A 368 0.99 -14.47 7.97
CA ALA A 368 0.59 -13.09 7.71
C ALA A 368 0.47 -12.25 9.00
N VAL A 369 -0.06 -12.84 10.08
CA VAL A 369 -0.10 -12.22 11.42
C VAL A 369 1.32 -11.96 11.91
N ASN A 370 2.20 -12.95 11.87
CA ASN A 370 3.59 -12.82 12.31
C ASN A 370 4.34 -11.75 11.51
N GLU A 371 4.19 -11.73 10.19
CA GLU A 371 4.77 -10.69 9.32
C GLU A 371 4.23 -9.29 9.68
N SER A 372 2.93 -9.18 9.94
CA SER A 372 2.31 -7.90 10.36
C SER A 372 2.84 -7.42 11.72
N LEU A 373 2.92 -8.32 12.70
CA LEU A 373 3.35 -8.01 14.06
C LEU A 373 4.85 -7.69 14.14
N THR A 374 5.67 -8.32 13.28
CA THR A 374 7.12 -8.04 13.16
C THR A 374 7.43 -6.83 12.29
N SER A 375 6.46 -6.31 11.52
CA SER A 375 6.65 -5.09 10.74
C SER A 375 6.89 -3.86 11.65
N LEU A 376 7.63 -2.87 11.13
CA LEU A 376 8.05 -1.70 11.90
C LEU A 376 7.12 -0.50 11.67
N LEU A 377 6.62 0.07 12.76
CA LEU A 377 6.09 1.43 12.76
C LEU A 377 7.26 2.41 12.94
N VAL A 378 7.55 3.20 11.90
CA VAL A 378 8.63 4.19 11.90
C VAL A 378 8.06 5.59 12.11
N THR A 379 8.44 6.25 13.20
CA THR A 379 8.05 7.63 13.48
C THR A 379 9.07 8.34 14.37
N THR A 380 9.45 9.57 14.01
CA THR A 380 10.32 10.43 14.82
C THR A 380 9.55 11.23 15.87
N GLU A 381 8.26 11.47 15.62
CA GLU A 381 7.35 12.16 16.53
C GLU A 381 6.28 11.18 17.06
N LEU A 382 5.82 11.40 18.29
CA LEU A 382 4.71 10.63 18.85
C LEU A 382 3.43 10.92 18.04
N LEU A 383 2.90 9.90 17.38
CA LEU A 383 1.63 9.99 16.65
C LEU A 383 0.48 10.28 17.61
N SER A 384 -0.55 11.01 17.15
CA SER A 384 -1.80 11.11 17.90
C SER A 384 -2.48 9.73 17.96
N ALA A 385 -3.32 9.49 18.97
CA ALA A 385 -4.10 8.26 19.07
C ALA A 385 -4.88 7.97 17.79
N GLN A 386 -5.51 8.99 17.20
CA GLN A 386 -6.24 8.85 15.94
C GLN A 386 -5.34 8.42 14.77
N ASN A 387 -4.17 9.06 14.61
CA ASN A 387 -3.23 8.71 13.52
C ASN A 387 -2.65 7.31 13.74
N PHE A 388 -2.29 6.97 14.98
CA PHE A 388 -1.82 5.65 15.35
C PHE A 388 -2.84 4.56 14.96
N TYR A 389 -4.10 4.70 15.39
CA TYR A 389 -5.14 3.72 15.05
C TYR A 389 -5.44 3.67 13.54
N SER A 390 -5.35 4.80 12.84
CA SER A 390 -5.51 4.85 11.38
C SER A 390 -4.40 4.06 10.66
N HIS A 391 -3.12 4.32 10.99
CA HIS A 391 -1.99 3.58 10.43
C HIS A 391 -2.06 2.08 10.74
N LEU A 392 -2.39 1.75 11.99
CA LEU A 392 -2.59 0.38 12.45
C LEU A 392 -3.70 -0.35 11.70
N ASN A 393 -4.85 0.31 11.49
CA ASN A 393 -5.96 -0.27 10.74
C ASN A 393 -5.58 -0.52 9.28
N ASN A 394 -4.95 0.45 8.61
CA ASN A 394 -4.55 0.28 7.21
C ASN A 394 -3.57 -0.89 7.03
N SER A 395 -2.58 -1.01 7.92
CA SER A 395 -1.60 -2.11 7.86
C SER A 395 -2.26 -3.48 8.07
N ILE A 396 -3.18 -3.59 9.03
CA ILE A 396 -3.86 -4.87 9.33
C ILE A 396 -4.84 -5.24 8.22
N GLU A 397 -5.63 -4.29 7.72
CA GLU A 397 -6.57 -4.55 6.62
C GLU A 397 -5.85 -4.99 5.34
N GLN A 398 -4.66 -4.45 5.08
CA GLN A 398 -3.82 -4.90 3.96
C GLN A 398 -3.40 -6.37 4.14
N SER A 399 -2.94 -6.77 5.32
CA SER A 399 -2.58 -8.17 5.60
C SER A 399 -3.76 -9.13 5.54
N LYS A 400 -4.93 -8.71 6.05
CA LYS A 400 -6.17 -9.49 5.95
C LYS A 400 -6.56 -9.77 4.50
N SER A 401 -6.39 -8.79 3.61
CA SER A 401 -6.74 -8.93 2.19
C SER A 401 -5.73 -9.79 1.41
N ASN A 402 -4.44 -9.66 1.71
CA ASN A 402 -3.40 -10.33 0.92
C ASN A 402 -3.33 -11.85 1.16
N ALA A 403 -3.50 -12.31 2.40
CA ALA A 403 -3.32 -13.73 2.72
C ALA A 403 -4.31 -14.64 1.97
N PRO A 404 -5.64 -14.34 1.95
CA PRO A 404 -6.60 -15.16 1.21
C PRO A 404 -6.40 -15.10 -0.30
N ILE A 405 -6.00 -13.94 -0.83
CA ILE A 405 -5.73 -13.77 -2.27
C ILE A 405 -4.58 -14.66 -2.73
N LEU A 406 -3.45 -14.65 -2.01
CA LEU A 406 -2.29 -15.47 -2.35
C LEU A 406 -2.62 -16.96 -2.30
N PHE A 407 -3.30 -17.38 -1.23
CA PHE A 407 -3.71 -18.78 -1.06
C PHE A 407 -4.69 -19.24 -2.15
N SER A 408 -5.70 -18.43 -2.45
CA SER A 408 -6.69 -18.69 -3.50
C SER A 408 -6.06 -18.80 -4.88
N ARG A 409 -5.10 -17.91 -5.19
CA ARG A 409 -4.33 -17.94 -6.44
C ARG A 409 -3.51 -19.21 -6.58
N LEU A 410 -2.78 -19.62 -5.55
CA LEU A 410 -1.96 -20.84 -5.58
C LEU A 410 -2.82 -22.07 -5.88
N LEU A 411 -3.96 -22.22 -5.22
CA LEU A 411 -4.84 -23.36 -5.45
C LEU A 411 -5.59 -23.30 -6.78
N PHE A 412 -6.01 -22.12 -7.21
CA PHE A 412 -6.55 -21.93 -8.56
C PHE A 412 -5.55 -22.37 -9.62
N ILE A 413 -4.29 -21.97 -9.47
CA ILE A 413 -3.19 -22.39 -10.34
C ILE A 413 -3.07 -23.90 -10.34
N THR A 414 -2.87 -24.54 -9.17
CA THR A 414 -2.69 -26.00 -9.06
C THR A 414 -3.84 -26.76 -9.73
N ARG A 415 -5.09 -26.34 -9.50
CA ARG A 415 -6.28 -26.98 -10.08
C ARG A 415 -6.35 -26.81 -11.59
N THR A 416 -6.05 -25.60 -12.09
CA THR A 416 -6.00 -25.30 -13.52
C THR A 416 -4.89 -26.07 -14.22
N VAL A 417 -3.73 -26.24 -13.58
CA VAL A 417 -2.64 -27.12 -14.07
C VAL A 417 -3.15 -28.55 -14.20
N ASN A 418 -3.80 -29.08 -13.16
CA ASN A 418 -4.24 -30.47 -13.16
C ASN A 418 -5.29 -30.73 -14.24
N HIS A 419 -6.27 -29.84 -14.38
CA HIS A 419 -7.33 -30.00 -15.38
C HIS A 419 -6.82 -29.77 -16.80
N GLY A 420 -6.09 -28.67 -17.05
CA GLY A 420 -5.64 -28.33 -18.39
C GLY A 420 -4.61 -29.30 -18.98
N ASN A 421 -3.91 -30.07 -18.13
CA ASN A 421 -3.02 -31.16 -18.57
C ASN A 421 -3.69 -32.54 -18.61
N ALA A 422 -5.00 -32.62 -18.31
CA ALA A 422 -5.75 -33.87 -18.24
C ALA A 422 -5.08 -34.94 -17.37
N PHE A 423 -4.44 -34.56 -16.26
CA PHE A 423 -3.82 -35.52 -15.35
C PHE A 423 -4.89 -36.41 -14.74
N ILE A 424 -4.88 -37.70 -15.08
CA ILE A 424 -5.87 -38.66 -14.60
C ILE A 424 -5.73 -38.80 -13.08
N SER A 425 -6.84 -38.60 -12.38
CA SER A 425 -6.89 -38.77 -10.93
C SER A 425 -6.75 -40.25 -10.59
N THR A 426 -6.11 -40.58 -9.47
CA THR A 426 -6.05 -41.97 -8.97
C THR A 426 -7.44 -42.59 -8.77
N TYR A 427 -8.46 -41.76 -8.63
CA TYR A 427 -9.85 -42.20 -8.49
C TYR A 427 -10.52 -42.54 -9.83
N GLY A 428 -9.95 -42.13 -10.97
CA GLY A 428 -10.52 -42.31 -12.31
C GLY A 428 -11.78 -41.47 -12.52
N THR A 429 -11.86 -40.29 -11.90
CA THR A 429 -13.10 -39.51 -11.76
C THR A 429 -13.17 -38.28 -12.66
N ASN A 430 -12.02 -37.87 -13.20
CA ASN A 430 -11.91 -36.80 -14.19
C ASN A 430 -11.75 -37.37 -15.60
N PHE A 431 -10.86 -38.35 -15.77
CA PHE A 431 -10.63 -39.02 -17.03
C PHE A 431 -10.56 -40.52 -16.79
N GLU A 432 -10.98 -41.29 -17.79
CA GLU A 432 -10.83 -42.74 -17.82
C GLU A 432 -10.05 -43.18 -19.06
N TYR A 433 -9.34 -44.29 -18.93
CA TYR A 433 -8.64 -44.89 -20.07
C TYR A 433 -9.63 -45.67 -20.92
N ILE A 434 -9.66 -45.38 -22.22
CA ILE A 434 -10.42 -46.17 -23.18
C ILE A 434 -9.48 -47.03 -24.02
N SER A 435 -9.84 -48.29 -24.18
CA SER A 435 -9.17 -49.18 -25.12
C SER A 435 -9.94 -49.15 -26.44
N LEU A 436 -9.42 -48.44 -27.45
CA LEU A 436 -9.90 -48.65 -28.81
C LEU A 436 -9.39 -50.00 -29.30
N VAL A 437 -10.27 -51.01 -29.30
CA VAL A 437 -10.00 -52.37 -29.81
C VAL A 437 -9.90 -52.39 -31.34
N THR A 438 -9.55 -51.28 -31.99
CA THR A 438 -9.21 -51.26 -33.41
C THR A 438 -7.71 -51.51 -33.53
N LYS A 439 -7.37 -52.80 -33.71
CA LYS A 439 -6.06 -53.26 -34.15
C LYS A 439 -5.62 -52.43 -35.36
N THR A 440 -4.74 -51.45 -35.16
CA THR A 440 -3.59 -51.10 -36.01
C THR A 440 -3.11 -49.68 -35.68
N MET A 441 -1.83 -49.58 -35.36
CA MET A 441 -1.01 -48.37 -35.19
C MET A 441 -1.06 -47.60 -33.87
N GLY A 442 0.00 -47.79 -33.08
CA GLY A 442 0.46 -46.85 -32.05
C GLY A 442 0.01 -47.20 -30.64
N SER A 443 0.98 -47.39 -29.74
CA SER A 443 0.80 -47.61 -28.30
C SER A 443 0.30 -46.35 -27.57
N TYR A 444 -0.81 -45.77 -28.02
CA TYR A 444 -1.40 -44.59 -27.42
C TYR A 444 -2.50 -45.04 -26.44
N ALA A 445 -2.35 -44.66 -25.18
CA ALA A 445 -3.42 -44.78 -24.20
C ALA A 445 -4.40 -43.63 -24.43
N TYR A 446 -5.58 -43.94 -24.98
CA TYR A 446 -6.63 -42.96 -25.16
C TYR A 446 -7.32 -42.69 -23.82
N THR A 447 -7.70 -41.45 -23.61
CA THR A 447 -8.45 -41.04 -22.42
C THR A 447 -9.70 -40.29 -22.84
N GLU A 448 -10.77 -40.45 -22.08
CA GLU A 448 -11.99 -39.65 -22.22
C GLU A 448 -12.36 -39.00 -20.90
N GLY A 449 -12.97 -37.82 -20.98
CA GLY A 449 -13.39 -37.06 -19.81
C GLY A 449 -14.69 -37.61 -19.25
N MET A 450 -14.70 -37.90 -17.95
CA MET A 450 -15.89 -38.38 -17.23
C MET A 450 -17.06 -37.39 -17.35
N ILE A 451 -18.28 -37.91 -17.49
CA ILE A 451 -19.49 -37.12 -17.64
C ILE A 451 -20.34 -37.17 -16.35
N TYR A 452 -20.71 -35.99 -15.85
CA TYR A 452 -21.55 -35.78 -14.67
C TYR A 452 -22.91 -35.17 -15.05
N ASP A 453 -23.64 -34.64 -14.07
CA ASP A 453 -24.97 -34.05 -14.26
C ASP A 453 -24.97 -32.99 -15.38
N ASN A 454 -26.11 -32.88 -16.07
CA ASN A 454 -26.31 -31.94 -17.19
C ASN A 454 -25.30 -32.13 -18.34
N GLU A 455 -24.86 -33.37 -18.59
CA GLU A 455 -23.88 -33.70 -19.63
C GLU A 455 -22.53 -32.96 -19.46
N CYS A 456 -22.21 -32.55 -18.23
CA CYS A 456 -20.97 -31.83 -17.95
C CYS A 456 -19.78 -32.80 -18.07
N SER A 457 -18.94 -32.61 -19.10
CA SER A 457 -17.72 -33.38 -19.31
C SER A 457 -16.51 -32.77 -18.59
N CYS A 458 -15.80 -33.59 -17.83
CA CYS A 458 -14.53 -33.25 -17.18
C CYS A 458 -13.38 -32.98 -18.16
N GLY A 459 -13.56 -33.30 -19.44
CA GLY A 459 -12.64 -32.88 -20.50
C GLY A 459 -12.81 -31.39 -20.89
N LEU A 460 -13.97 -30.81 -20.60
CA LEU A 460 -14.31 -29.43 -20.95
C LEU A 460 -14.37 -28.50 -19.75
N TYR A 461 -14.89 -28.98 -18.61
CA TYR A 461 -15.07 -28.18 -17.41
C TYR A 461 -14.51 -28.91 -16.18
N SER A 462 -13.71 -28.22 -15.37
CA SER A 462 -13.16 -28.80 -14.14
C SER A 462 -14.17 -28.92 -13.00
N ASN A 463 -15.27 -28.17 -13.07
CA ASN A 463 -16.25 -28.02 -12.01
C ASN A 463 -17.48 -28.92 -12.19
N CYS A 464 -17.41 -29.92 -13.08
CA CYS A 464 -18.49 -30.91 -13.23
C CYS A 464 -18.64 -31.71 -11.95
N THR A 465 -19.88 -31.79 -11.45
CA THR A 465 -20.20 -32.47 -10.20
C THR A 465 -21.55 -33.16 -10.28
N THR A 466 -21.75 -34.13 -9.39
CA THR A 466 -23.04 -34.74 -9.09
C THR A 466 -23.21 -34.85 -7.58
N GLN A 467 -24.44 -35.09 -7.14
CA GLN A 467 -24.76 -35.34 -5.73
C GLN A 467 -23.96 -36.56 -5.23
N ALA A 468 -23.23 -36.41 -4.11
CA ALA A 468 -22.53 -37.55 -3.52
C ALA A 468 -23.55 -38.59 -3.06
N THR A 469 -23.33 -39.86 -3.41
CA THR A 469 -24.23 -40.96 -3.08
C THR A 469 -23.47 -42.20 -2.67
N PHE A 470 -24.01 -42.96 -1.71
CA PHE A 470 -23.61 -44.33 -1.45
C PHE A 470 -24.49 -45.29 -2.23
N VAL A 471 -23.91 -46.37 -2.74
CA VAL A 471 -24.64 -47.46 -3.40
C VAL A 471 -24.68 -48.65 -2.46
N ASP A 472 -25.87 -49.03 -1.98
CA ASP A 472 -26.01 -50.22 -1.16
C ASP A 472 -25.70 -51.48 -1.99
N GLU A 473 -24.75 -52.29 -1.55
CA GLU A 473 -24.25 -53.45 -2.33
C GLU A 473 -25.29 -54.55 -2.50
N ASN A 474 -26.24 -54.67 -1.56
CA ASN A 474 -27.24 -55.73 -1.58
C ASN A 474 -28.50 -55.33 -2.35
N THR A 475 -28.89 -54.05 -2.29
CA THR A 475 -30.14 -53.54 -2.85
C THR A 475 -29.95 -52.64 -4.07
N SER A 476 -28.72 -52.31 -4.43
CA SER A 476 -28.36 -51.31 -5.46
C SER A 476 -29.02 -49.95 -5.24
N LYS A 477 -29.46 -49.67 -4.01
CA LYS A 477 -30.15 -48.42 -3.67
C LYS A 477 -29.15 -47.27 -3.59
N ILE A 478 -29.46 -46.18 -4.28
CA ILE A 478 -28.68 -44.95 -4.27
C ILE A 478 -29.13 -44.08 -3.10
N ILE A 479 -28.20 -43.68 -2.25
CA ILE A 479 -28.47 -42.94 -1.02
C ILE A 479 -27.69 -41.62 -1.02
N PRO A 480 -28.36 -40.47 -1.12
CA PRO A 480 -27.68 -39.17 -1.22
C PRO A 480 -27.10 -38.72 0.12
N VAL A 481 -25.92 -38.09 0.06
CA VAL A 481 -25.22 -37.50 1.20
C VAL A 481 -25.38 -35.99 1.15
N LYS A 482 -26.23 -35.45 2.02
CA LYS A 482 -26.61 -34.03 2.03
C LYS A 482 -25.39 -33.10 1.98
N GLY A 483 -25.44 -32.08 1.12
CA GLY A 483 -24.41 -31.06 1.00
C GLY A 483 -23.11 -31.49 0.31
N LEU A 484 -22.80 -32.79 0.23
CA LEU A 484 -21.57 -33.29 -0.38
C LEU A 484 -21.77 -33.64 -1.86
N LYS A 485 -20.75 -33.37 -2.67
CA LYS A 485 -20.74 -33.64 -4.12
C LYS A 485 -19.54 -34.47 -4.53
N THR A 486 -19.70 -35.34 -5.53
CA THR A 486 -18.58 -35.97 -6.26
C THR A 486 -18.41 -35.29 -7.62
N GLY A 487 -17.27 -35.45 -8.29
CA GLY A 487 -16.96 -34.71 -9.50
C GLY A 487 -15.58 -35.04 -10.07
N CYS A 488 -15.13 -34.24 -11.04
CA CYS A 488 -13.88 -34.47 -11.77
C CYS A 488 -12.71 -34.80 -10.84
N THR A 489 -12.48 -33.96 -9.82
CA THR A 489 -11.47 -34.21 -8.80
C THR A 489 -12.04 -33.98 -7.41
N PRO A 490 -11.50 -34.64 -6.36
CA PRO A 490 -11.92 -34.40 -4.98
C PRO A 490 -11.83 -32.92 -4.57
N SER A 491 -10.85 -32.18 -5.08
CA SER A 491 -10.70 -30.75 -4.77
C SER A 491 -11.78 -29.89 -5.44
N GLU A 492 -12.20 -30.23 -6.66
CA GLU A 492 -13.28 -29.52 -7.37
C GLU A 492 -14.65 -29.84 -6.79
N SER A 493 -14.92 -31.11 -6.52
CA SER A 493 -16.19 -31.57 -5.99
C SER A 493 -16.41 -31.12 -4.55
N PHE A 494 -15.38 -31.22 -3.70
CA PHE A 494 -15.48 -30.72 -2.33
C PHE A 494 -15.63 -29.20 -2.28
N ARG A 495 -14.97 -28.45 -3.18
CA ARG A 495 -15.14 -26.99 -3.28
C ARG A 495 -16.60 -26.59 -3.55
N LEU A 496 -17.31 -27.36 -4.37
CA LEU A 496 -18.72 -27.13 -4.68
C LEU A 496 -19.69 -27.79 -3.68
N SER A 497 -19.16 -28.50 -2.70
CA SER A 497 -19.92 -29.05 -1.58
C SER A 497 -20.17 -27.98 -0.51
N THR A 498 -21.08 -28.28 0.41
CA THR A 498 -21.32 -27.56 1.66
C THR A 498 -20.91 -28.43 2.84
N LEU A 499 -20.80 -27.82 4.03
CA LEU A 499 -20.49 -28.56 5.26
C LEU A 499 -21.73 -29.07 5.98
N GLU A 500 -22.92 -28.95 5.40
CA GLU A 500 -24.21 -29.28 6.03
C GLU A 500 -24.26 -30.67 6.66
N CYS A 501 -23.64 -31.68 6.03
CA CYS A 501 -23.58 -33.03 6.58
C CYS A 501 -22.91 -33.09 7.97
N PHE A 502 -21.90 -32.26 8.22
CA PHE A 502 -21.15 -32.26 9.48
C PHE A 502 -21.93 -31.63 10.64
N TYR A 503 -23.06 -30.96 10.36
CA TYR A 503 -23.98 -30.40 11.36
C TYR A 503 -25.22 -31.29 11.57
N ASP A 504 -25.36 -32.37 10.80
CA ASP A 504 -26.56 -33.23 10.78
C ASP A 504 -26.21 -34.64 11.27
N GLN A 505 -26.68 -35.01 12.46
CA GLN A 505 -26.45 -36.34 13.04
C GLN A 505 -26.87 -37.46 12.09
N SER A 506 -28.02 -37.32 11.41
CA SER A 506 -28.51 -38.36 10.50
C SER A 506 -27.56 -38.57 9.31
N CYS A 507 -26.88 -37.50 8.87
CA CYS A 507 -25.90 -37.57 7.80
C CYS A 507 -24.58 -38.20 8.27
N LEU A 508 -24.15 -37.92 9.51
CA LEU A 508 -22.98 -38.54 10.12
C LEU A 508 -23.19 -40.04 10.34
N ASP A 509 -24.34 -40.45 10.85
CA ASP A 509 -24.70 -41.87 11.04
C ASP A 509 -24.66 -42.63 9.70
N LEU A 510 -25.08 -41.97 8.62
CA LEU A 510 -25.05 -42.50 7.27
C LEU A 510 -23.61 -42.67 6.76
N ILE A 511 -22.72 -41.70 7.01
CA ILE A 511 -21.28 -41.87 6.73
C ILE A 511 -20.70 -43.04 7.52
N GLN A 512 -20.98 -43.13 8.83
CA GLN A 512 -20.46 -44.18 9.69
C GLN A 512 -20.88 -45.57 9.19
N LYS A 513 -22.17 -45.73 8.87
CA LYS A 513 -22.72 -46.97 8.34
C LYS A 513 -22.02 -47.43 7.06
N TYR A 514 -21.86 -46.54 6.07
CA TYR A 514 -21.28 -46.92 4.78
C TYR A 514 -19.75 -46.95 4.75
N THR A 515 -19.09 -46.42 5.77
CA THR A 515 -17.62 -46.50 5.91
C THR A 515 -17.20 -47.52 6.96
N ASN A 516 -18.12 -48.28 7.57
CA ASN A 516 -17.85 -49.18 8.70
C ASN A 516 -17.06 -48.50 9.83
N TYR A 517 -17.30 -47.21 10.07
CA TYR A 517 -16.65 -46.50 11.16
C TYR A 517 -17.44 -46.72 12.45
N HIS A 518 -16.77 -47.27 13.47
CA HIS A 518 -17.44 -47.77 14.68
C HIS A 518 -17.50 -46.78 15.85
N ASN A 519 -16.78 -45.64 15.81
CA ASN A 519 -16.88 -44.66 16.89
C ASN A 519 -18.05 -43.70 16.63
N SER A 520 -18.60 -43.12 17.69
CA SER A 520 -19.62 -42.07 17.57
C SER A 520 -18.97 -40.75 17.11
N SER A 521 -19.50 -40.15 16.06
CA SER A 521 -19.28 -38.74 15.73
C SER A 521 -20.29 -37.85 16.41
N THR A 522 -19.85 -36.66 16.81
CA THR A 522 -20.73 -35.59 17.26
C THR A 522 -20.85 -34.52 16.18
N PRO A 523 -22.07 -34.05 15.87
CA PRO A 523 -22.27 -32.98 14.90
C PRO A 523 -21.69 -31.68 15.44
N LEU A 524 -21.22 -30.84 14.51
CA LEU A 524 -20.79 -29.49 14.85
C LEU A 524 -21.97 -28.71 15.44
N SER A 525 -21.72 -27.97 16.52
CA SER A 525 -22.73 -27.07 17.08
C SER A 525 -22.89 -25.84 16.17
N THR A 526 -24.15 -25.42 15.93
CA THR A 526 -24.46 -24.14 15.28
C THR A 526 -24.25 -22.93 16.19
N ASN A 527 -23.84 -23.14 17.45
CA ASN A 527 -23.56 -22.06 18.38
C ASN A 527 -22.14 -21.53 18.17
N SER A 528 -22.03 -20.47 17.36
CA SER A 528 -20.94 -19.50 17.37
C SER A 528 -21.54 -18.10 17.42
#